data_AF-A0A9D6FZI6-F1
#
_entry.id   AF-A0A9D6FZI6-F1
#
_cell.length_a   1.000
_cell.length_b   1.000
_cell.length_c   1.000
_cell.angle_alpha   90.00
_cell.angle_beta   90.00
_cell.angle_gamma   90.00
#
_symmetry.space_group_name_H-M   'P 1'
#
loop_
_entity.id
_entity.type
_entity.pdbx_description
1 polymer ?
#
loop_
_entity_poly.entity_id
_entity_poly.type
_entity_poly.pdbx_seq_one_letter_code
_entity_poly.pdbx_strand_id
1 'polypeptide(L)'
;IAAYDANVAAYRQTVLGAIREVEDNLAALRILEEEAHVHEEALRSARESVVLTTNQYKAGTVSYLNVVTVQATALASERTAVDIRSRRLVAAVQLIKSLGGGWSVAALPSSAEVLGQNER
;
A
#
# COMPACT_ATOMS: atom_id res chain seq x y z
N ILE A 1 6.31 -16.37 -40.79
CA ILE A 1 7.24 -15.33 -40.29
C ILE A 1 6.45 -14.20 -39.64
N ALA A 2 5.53 -13.51 -40.32
CA ALA A 2 4.68 -12.47 -39.72
C ALA A 2 3.92 -12.89 -38.42
N ALA A 3 3.34 -14.09 -38.38
CA ALA A 3 2.68 -14.60 -37.18
C ALA A 3 3.66 -14.91 -36.01
N TYR A 4 4.89 -15.32 -36.33
CA TYR A 4 5.93 -15.54 -35.33
C TYR A 4 6.42 -14.21 -34.75
N ASP A 5 6.67 -13.21 -35.61
CA ASP A 5 7.07 -11.88 -35.17
C ASP A 5 6.00 -11.19 -34.32
N ALA A 6 4.72 -11.35 -34.69
CA ALA A 6 3.59 -10.87 -33.89
C ALA A 6 3.53 -11.55 -32.51
N ASN A 7 3.74 -12.88 -32.44
CA ASN A 7 3.76 -13.61 -31.16
C ASN A 7 4.94 -13.21 -30.28
N VAL A 8 6.13 -13.01 -30.87
CA VAL A 8 7.31 -12.53 -30.15
C VAL A 8 7.10 -11.11 -29.62
N ALA A 9 6.51 -10.22 -30.42
CA ALA A 9 6.17 -8.87 -30.00
C ALA A 9 5.15 -8.86 -28.85
N ALA A 10 4.10 -9.68 -28.94
CA ALA A 10 3.10 -9.83 -27.88
C ALA A 10 3.73 -10.34 -26.57
N TYR A 11 4.59 -11.37 -26.64
CA TYR A 11 5.31 -11.87 -25.47
C TYR A 11 6.18 -10.80 -24.82
N ARG A 12 6.97 -10.07 -25.62
CA ARG A 12 7.80 -8.96 -25.13
C ARG A 12 6.96 -7.89 -24.43
N GLN A 13 5.82 -7.53 -25.01
CA GLN A 13 4.93 -6.53 -24.42
C GLN A 13 4.34 -7.01 -23.09
N THR A 14 3.95 -8.28 -22.97
CA THR A 14 3.47 -8.87 -21.72
C THR A 14 4.55 -8.86 -20.63
N VAL A 15 5.79 -9.25 -20.98
CA VAL A 15 6.90 -9.24 -20.02
C VAL A 15 7.23 -7.82 -19.55
N LEU A 16 7.32 -6.86 -20.47
CA LEU A 16 7.55 -5.45 -20.12
C LEU A 16 6.41 -4.87 -19.27
N GLY A 17 5.17 -5.27 -19.53
CA GLY A 17 4.02 -4.91 -18.71
C GLY A 17 4.14 -5.43 -17.28
N ALA A 18 4.52 -6.70 -17.12
CA ALA A 18 4.71 -7.31 -15.80
C ALA A 18 5.87 -6.67 -15.02
N ILE A 19 7.00 -6.38 -15.67
CA ILE A 19 8.13 -5.70 -15.02
C ILE A 19 7.71 -4.31 -14.52
N ARG A 20 6.98 -3.55 -15.35
CA ARG A 20 6.46 -2.23 -14.96
C ARG A 20 5.55 -2.33 -13.74
N GLU A 21 4.62 -3.28 -13.70
CA GLU A 21 3.70 -3.44 -12.58
C GLU A 21 4.44 -3.77 -11.27
N VAL A 22 5.51 -4.57 -11.33
CA VAL A 22 6.36 -4.86 -10.16
C VAL A 22 7.11 -3.61 -9.71
N GLU A 23 7.71 -2.85 -10.64
CA GLU A 23 8.42 -1.61 -10.33
C GLU A 23 7.50 -0.56 -9.70
N ASP A 24 6.30 -0.38 -10.24
CA ASP A 24 5.30 0.57 -9.72
C ASP A 24 4.91 0.22 -8.27
N ASN A 25 4.71 -1.06 -7.97
CA ASN A 25 4.36 -1.51 -6.61
C ASN A 25 5.52 -1.41 -5.62
N LEU A 26 6.76 -1.69 -6.05
CA LEU A 26 7.95 -1.48 -5.22
C LEU A 26 8.17 0.00 -4.92
N ALA A 27 7.99 0.87 -5.92
CA ALA A 27 8.07 2.31 -5.74
C ALA A 27 6.99 2.81 -4.76
N ALA A 28 5.75 2.35 -4.91
CA ALA A 28 4.65 2.69 -4.00
C ALA A 28 4.95 2.28 -2.55
N LEU A 29 5.46 1.05 -2.32
CA LEU A 29 5.85 0.60 -0.99
C LEU A 29 6.94 1.46 -0.35
N ARG A 30 7.97 1.83 -1.12
CA ARG A 30 9.06 2.68 -0.65
C ARG A 30 8.57 4.08 -0.28
N ILE A 31 7.75 4.70 -1.13
CA ILE A 31 7.20 6.04 -0.87
C ILE A 31 6.31 6.03 0.38
N LEU A 32 5.46 5.01 0.51
CA LEU A 32 4.58 4.87 1.68
C LEU A 32 5.34 4.56 2.97
N GLU A 33 6.52 3.94 2.89
CA GLU A 33 7.40 3.75 4.05
C GLU A 33 8.00 5.08 4.52
N GLU A 34 8.46 5.93 3.60
CA GLU A 34 8.94 7.27 3.92
C GLU A 34 7.82 8.16 4.49
N GLU A 35 6.63 8.11 3.87
CA GLU A 35 5.42 8.79 4.38
C GLU A 35 5.09 8.30 5.80
N ALA A 36 5.14 6.99 6.05
CA ALA A 36 4.86 6.43 7.38
C ALA A 36 5.82 6.98 8.45
N HIS A 37 7.11 7.09 8.15
CA HIS A 37 8.09 7.62 9.10
C HIS A 37 7.77 9.06 9.49
N VAL A 38 7.52 9.93 8.51
CA VAL A 38 7.19 11.35 8.75
C VAL A 38 5.91 11.49 9.58
N HIS A 39 4.88 10.70 9.26
CA HIS A 39 3.62 10.76 9.99
C HIS A 39 3.68 10.14 11.39
N GLU A 40 4.58 9.19 11.64
CA GLU A 40 4.84 8.66 12.98
C GLU A 40 5.48 9.72 13.88
N GLU A 41 6.41 10.53 13.35
CA GLU A 41 6.98 11.67 14.08
C GLU A 41 5.93 12.76 14.39
N ALA A 42 5.04 13.04 13.43
CA ALA A 42 3.93 13.97 13.63
C ALA A 42 2.96 13.45 14.70
N LEU A 43 2.66 12.15 14.71
CA LEU A 43 1.84 11.52 15.73
C LEU A 43 2.47 11.62 17.12
N ARG A 44 3.77 11.33 17.25
CA ARG A 44 4.51 11.48 18.51
C ARG A 44 4.41 12.91 19.03
N SER A 45 4.68 13.89 18.17
CA SER A 45 4.63 15.33 18.52
C SER A 45 3.22 15.77 18.95
N ALA A 46 2.18 15.28 18.28
CA ALA A 46 0.81 15.58 18.64
C ALA A 46 0.42 14.98 20.00
N ARG A 47 0.87 13.75 20.31
CA ARG A 47 0.66 13.11 21.61
C ARG A 47 1.37 13.85 22.74
N GLU A 48 2.61 14.27 22.53
CA GLU A 48 3.36 15.11 23.48
C GLU A 48 2.63 16.43 23.74
N SER A 49 2.08 17.05 22.70
CA SER A 49 1.29 18.28 22.82
C SER A 49 0.04 18.09 23.67
N VAL A 50 -0.63 16.93 23.57
CA VAL A 50 -1.78 16.57 24.44
C VAL A 50 -1.32 16.51 25.90
N VAL A 51 -0.20 15.87 26.19
CA VAL A 51 0.35 15.77 27.56
C VAL A 51 0.66 17.16 28.12
N LEU A 52 1.38 17.98 27.34
CA LEU A 52 1.76 19.34 27.74
C LEU A 52 0.52 20.20 28.01
N THR A 53 -0.44 20.21 27.10
CA THR A 53 -1.66 21.04 27.21
C THR A 53 -2.54 20.57 28.37
N THR A 54 -2.58 19.26 28.63
CA THR A 54 -3.27 18.70 29.80
C THR A 54 -2.63 19.18 31.10
N ASN A 55 -1.30 19.23 31.17
CA ASN A 55 -0.59 19.73 32.35
C ASN A 55 -0.82 21.23 32.54
N GLN A 56 -0.78 22.02 31.46
CA GLN A 56 -1.10 23.44 31.49
C GLN A 56 -2.53 23.71 31.99
N TYR A 57 -3.50 22.89 31.55
CA TYR A 57 -4.88 22.97 32.02
C TYR A 57 -4.99 22.65 33.52
N LYS A 58 -4.35 21.57 33.98
CA LYS A 58 -4.29 21.21 35.41
C LYS A 58 -3.63 22.29 36.26
N ALA A 59 -2.66 23.01 35.71
CA ALA A 59 -2.01 24.15 36.34
C ALA A 59 -2.83 25.46 36.24
N GLY A 60 -3.99 25.45 35.55
CA GLY A 60 -4.85 26.63 35.39
C GLY A 60 -4.34 27.67 34.40
N THR A 61 -3.33 27.34 33.58
CA THR A 61 -2.69 28.28 32.64
C THR A 61 -3.39 28.33 31.27
N VAL A 62 -4.19 27.33 30.94
CA VAL A 62 -5.01 27.27 29.72
C VAL A 62 -6.40 26.71 30.01
N SER A 63 -7.37 26.99 29.13
CA SER A 63 -8.71 26.42 29.24
C SER A 63 -8.75 24.96 28.76
N TYR A 64 -9.79 24.22 29.19
CA TYR A 64 -10.02 22.85 28.70
C TYR A 64 -10.26 22.78 27.19
N LEU A 65 -10.76 23.86 26.57
CA LEU A 65 -10.94 23.94 25.12
C LEU A 65 -9.62 23.73 24.37
N ASN A 66 -8.49 24.20 24.92
CA ASN A 66 -7.17 23.96 24.33
C ASN A 66 -6.80 22.48 24.35
N VAL A 67 -7.12 21.76 25.44
CA VAL A 67 -6.91 20.30 25.54
C VAL A 67 -7.68 19.59 24.44
N VAL A 68 -8.97 19.90 24.29
CA VAL A 68 -9.84 19.28 23.26
C VAL A 68 -9.34 19.58 21.85
N THR A 69 -8.89 20.81 21.59
CA THR A 69 -8.35 21.21 20.29
C THR A 69 -7.09 20.42 19.93
N VAL A 70 -6.18 20.25 20.88
CA VAL A 70 -4.94 19.48 20.67
C VAL A 70 -5.24 17.98 20.56
N GLN A 71 -6.21 17.45 21.32
CA GLN A 71 -6.68 16.07 21.16
C GLN A 71 -7.29 15.82 19.78
N ALA A 72 -8.06 16.76 19.24
CA ALA A 72 -8.60 16.64 17.88
C ALA A 72 -7.48 16.59 16.83
N THR A 73 -6.41 17.37 17.03
CA THR A 73 -5.22 17.35 16.18
C THR A 73 -4.50 16.00 16.28
N ALA A 74 -4.30 15.47 17.49
CA ALA A 74 -3.70 14.15 17.70
C ALA A 74 -4.52 13.03 17.05
N LEU A 75 -5.85 13.07 17.16
CA LEU A 75 -6.75 12.11 16.50
C LEU A 75 -6.64 12.17 14.98
N ALA A 76 -6.49 13.36 14.40
CA ALA A 76 -6.27 13.50 12.96
C ALA A 76 -4.95 12.86 12.50
N SER A 77 -3.87 13.05 13.28
CA SER A 77 -2.59 12.38 13.04
C SER A 77 -2.70 10.87 13.17
N GLU A 78 -3.43 10.35 14.17
CA GLU A 78 -3.67 8.90 14.33
C GLU A 78 -4.40 8.31 13.13
N ARG A 79 -5.46 8.97 12.66
CA ARG A 79 -6.20 8.55 11.46
C ARG A 79 -5.31 8.49 10.23
N THR A 80 -4.43 9.48 10.06
CA THR A 80 -3.50 9.52 8.94
C THR A 80 -2.50 8.36 9.00
N ALA A 81 -1.95 8.06 10.17
CA ALA A 81 -1.05 6.92 10.36
C ALA A 81 -1.74 5.57 10.03
N VAL A 82 -3.01 5.40 10.42
CA VAL A 82 -3.80 4.21 10.10
C VAL A 82 -4.09 4.10 8.60
N ASP A 83 -4.39 5.21 7.94
CA ASP A 83 -4.60 5.26 6.48
C ASP A 83 -3.34 4.87 5.71
N ILE A 84 -2.18 5.45 6.06
CA ILE A 84 -0.88 5.09 5.47
C ILE A 84 -0.60 3.60 5.68
N ARG A 85 -0.86 3.08 6.88
CA ARG A 85 -0.67 1.65 7.16
C ARG A 85 -1.55 0.78 6.25
N SER A 86 -2.78 1.20 6.02
CA SER A 86 -3.73 0.50 5.13
C SER A 86 -3.23 0.52 3.68
N ARG A 87 -2.79 1.68 3.18
CA ARG A 87 -2.18 1.81 1.85
C ARG A 87 -0.96 0.92 1.68
N ARG A 88 -0.09 0.81 2.69
CA ARG A 88 1.08 -0.10 2.66
C ARG A 88 0.68 -1.56 2.55
N LEU A 89 -0.36 -1.98 3.26
CA LEU A 89 -0.87 -3.35 3.17
C LEU A 89 -1.46 -3.65 1.79
N VAL A 90 -2.20 -2.71 1.21
CA VAL A 90 -2.72 -2.84 -0.15
C VAL A 90 -1.58 -2.94 -1.17
N ALA A 91 -0.58 -2.06 -1.08
CA ALA A 91 0.59 -2.11 -1.97
C ALA A 91 1.38 -3.42 -1.83
N ALA A 92 1.49 -3.98 -0.62
CA ALA A 92 2.12 -5.27 -0.41
C ALA A 92 1.34 -6.42 -1.08
N VAL A 93 0.00 -6.42 -0.98
CA VAL A 93 -0.85 -7.40 -1.66
C VAL A 93 -0.76 -7.25 -3.19
N GLN A 94 -0.73 -6.03 -3.70
CA GLN A 94 -0.54 -5.77 -5.13
C GLN A 94 0.83 -6.25 -5.63
N LEU A 95 1.90 -6.04 -4.86
CA LEU A 95 3.21 -6.58 -5.18
C LEU A 95 3.18 -8.11 -5.23
N ILE A 96 2.58 -8.77 -4.23
CA ILE A 96 2.42 -10.23 -4.20
C ILE A 96 1.71 -10.70 -5.47
N LYS A 97 0.60 -10.05 -5.85
CA LYS A 97 -0.15 -10.37 -7.09
C LYS A 97 0.73 -10.20 -8.34
N SER A 98 1.47 -9.10 -8.44
CA SER A 98 2.29 -8.75 -9.61
C SER A 98 3.48 -9.70 -9.79
N LEU A 99 4.03 -10.21 -8.69
CA LEU A 99 5.04 -11.27 -8.68
C LEU A 99 4.46 -12.66 -9.02
N GLY A 100 3.18 -12.74 -9.39
CA GLY A 100 2.49 -13.95 -9.78
C GLY A 100 1.58 -14.53 -8.70
N GLY A 101 1.44 -13.90 -7.53
CA GLY A 101 0.43 -14.26 -6.52
C GLY A 101 0.54 -15.67 -5.94
N GLY A 102 1.65 -16.37 -6.16
CA GLY A 102 1.79 -17.82 -5.91
C GLY A 102 1.18 -18.71 -6.99
N TRP A 103 0.64 -18.15 -8.08
CA TRP A 103 0.16 -18.87 -9.25
C TRP A 103 1.32 -19.28 -10.15
N SER A 104 1.59 -20.58 -10.18
CA SER A 104 2.49 -21.17 -11.15
C SER A 104 1.74 -21.38 -12.47
N VAL A 105 2.36 -20.98 -13.59
CA VAL A 105 1.89 -21.34 -14.94
C VAL A 105 1.76 -22.87 -15.08
N ALA A 106 2.51 -23.66 -14.29
CA ALA A 106 2.38 -25.11 -14.24
C ALA A 106 1.07 -25.62 -13.62
N ALA A 107 0.31 -24.76 -12.94
CA ALA A 107 -1.02 -25.09 -12.40
C ALA A 107 -2.16 -24.67 -13.35
N LEU A 108 -1.85 -24.04 -14.49
CA LEU A 108 -2.85 -23.76 -15.51
C LEU A 108 -3.07 -25.04 -16.34
N PRO A 109 -4.34 -25.46 -16.56
CA PRO A 109 -4.62 -26.61 -17.40
C PRO A 109 -4.04 -26.37 -18.79
N SER A 110 -3.40 -27.40 -19.34
CA SER A 110 -2.80 -27.33 -20.66
C SER A 110 -3.89 -27.11 -21.72
N SER A 111 -3.52 -26.51 -22.86
CA SER A 111 -4.46 -26.32 -23.99
C SER A 111 -5.07 -27.65 -24.46
N ALA A 112 -4.37 -28.77 -24.24
CA ALA A 112 -4.88 -30.12 -24.49
C ALA A 112 -5.97 -30.55 -23.48
N GLU A 113 -5.87 -30.18 -22.21
CA GLU A 113 -6.90 -30.46 -21.19
C GLU A 113 -8.15 -29.62 -21.38
N VAL A 114 -8.00 -28.35 -21.81
CA VAL A 114 -9.13 -27.45 -22.07
C VAL A 114 -9.91 -27.84 -23.34
N LEU A 115 -9.21 -28.37 -24.36
CA LEU A 115 -9.85 -28.81 -25.61
C LEU A 115 -10.35 -30.25 -25.58
N GLY A 116 -9.91 -31.07 -24.62
CA GLY A 116 -10.29 -32.49 -24.50
C GLY A 116 -11.55 -32.77 -23.66
N GLN A 117 -12.15 -31.76 -23.02
CA GLN A 117 -13.36 -31.93 -22.18
C GLN A 117 -14.69 -31.63 -22.88
N ASN A 118 -14.68 -31.12 -24.11
CA ASN A 118 -15.91 -30.76 -24.85
C ASN A 118 -16.42 -31.83 -25.85
N GLU A 119 -15.87 -33.05 -25.86
CA GLU A 119 -16.30 -34.13 -26.76
C GLU A 119 -16.84 -35.39 -26.03
N ARG A 120 -17.69 -35.21 -25.01
CA ARG A 120 -18.58 -36.28 -24.54
C ARG A 120 -19.98 -35.77 -24.23
#